data_AF-A0A1Z4M234-F1
#
_entry.id   AF-A0A1Z4M234-F1
#
_cell.length_a   1.000
_cell.length_b   1.000
_cell.length_c   1.000
_cell.angle_alpha   90.00
_cell.angle_beta   90.00
_cell.angle_gamma   90.00
#
_symmetry.space_group_name_H-M   'P 1'
#
loop_
_entity.id
_entity.type
_entity.pdbx_description
1 polymer ?
#
loop_
_entity_poly.entity_id
_entity_poly.type
_entity_poly.pdbx_seq_one_letter_code
_entity_poly.pdbx_strand_id
1 'polypeptide(L)'
;MDLQLINLIGAAAIAISDSIQNAAEESTGNTASFPAALVIVERYPTITVDLLAQYLQLSQSGAARLVERLVNQNLVERQQGNDRRCVHLQLTSDGKAMVEKIQQTKIEAVSNLLKPLTAKEQQQLLIILSKMAGEYGNTEIMEEYICRFCDMNNCPLAVCQERLENWESKDSYSL
;
A
#
# COMPACT_ATOMS: atom_id res chain seq x y z
N MET A 1 -26.62 14.69 12.10
CA MET A 1 -25.90 13.54 11.49
C MET A 1 -26.27 12.31 12.30
N ASP A 2 -26.62 11.21 11.64
CA ASP A 2 -27.06 9.99 12.33
C ASP A 2 -25.86 9.31 13.02
N LEU A 3 -25.94 9.13 14.34
CA LEU A 3 -24.88 8.51 15.14
C LEU A 3 -24.67 7.03 14.78
N GLN A 4 -25.73 6.33 14.38
CA GLN A 4 -25.64 4.94 13.95
C GLN A 4 -24.80 4.83 12.67
N LEU A 5 -25.01 5.75 11.71
CA LEU A 5 -24.23 5.80 10.48
C LEU A 5 -22.73 6.06 10.77
N ILE A 6 -22.41 7.01 11.66
CA ILE A 6 -21.02 7.33 12.04
C ILE A 6 -20.32 6.09 12.62
N ASN A 7 -20.98 5.42 13.57
CA ASN A 7 -20.41 4.24 14.22
C ASN A 7 -20.24 3.07 13.24
N LEU A 8 -21.20 2.86 12.34
CA LEU A 8 -21.12 1.80 11.33
C LEU A 8 -20.00 2.05 10.31
N ILE A 9 -19.80 3.30 9.87
CA ILE A 9 -18.68 3.63 8.97
C ILE A 9 -17.34 3.37 9.65
N GLY A 10 -17.18 3.80 10.90
CA GLY A 10 -15.95 3.55 11.66
C GLY A 10 -15.69 2.05 11.87
N ALA A 11 -16.72 1.28 12.27
CA ALA A 11 -16.60 -0.16 12.45
C ALA A 11 -16.29 -0.89 11.13
N ALA A 12 -16.92 -0.48 10.03
CA ALA A 12 -16.65 -1.03 8.70
C ALA A 12 -15.21 -0.75 8.24
N ALA A 13 -14.70 0.47 8.49
CA ALA A 13 -13.33 0.83 8.15
C ALA A 13 -12.31 -0.06 8.90
N ILE A 14 -12.54 -0.33 10.19
CA ILE A 14 -11.69 -1.22 11.00
C ILE A 14 -11.79 -2.65 10.47
N ALA A 15 -12.99 -3.19 10.29
CA ALA A 15 -13.18 -4.55 9.81
C ALA A 15 -12.56 -4.80 8.42
N ILE A 16 -12.67 -3.83 7.51
CA ILE A 16 -12.02 -3.89 6.20
C ILE A 16 -10.50 -3.86 6.36
N SER A 17 -9.97 -2.95 7.19
CA SER A 17 -8.52 -2.82 7.41
C SER A 17 -7.93 -4.10 8.01
N ASP A 18 -8.56 -4.66 9.04
CA ASP A 18 -8.15 -5.92 9.67
C ASP A 18 -8.23 -7.08 8.68
N SER A 19 -9.29 -7.16 7.88
CA SER A 19 -9.43 -8.22 6.89
C SER A 19 -8.33 -8.17 5.82
N ILE A 20 -7.92 -6.98 5.39
CA ILE A 20 -6.81 -6.79 4.45
C ILE A 20 -5.48 -7.14 5.11
N GLN A 21 -5.24 -6.64 6.32
CA GLN A 21 -4.02 -6.85 7.09
C GLN A 21 -3.78 -8.35 7.32
N ASN A 22 -4.79 -9.05 7.83
CA ASN A 22 -4.72 -10.48 8.13
C ASN A 22 -4.46 -11.31 6.86
N ALA A 23 -5.18 -11.03 5.78
CA ALA A 23 -4.99 -11.74 4.51
C ALA A 23 -3.57 -11.56 3.95
N ALA A 24 -3.03 -10.33 4.03
CA ALA A 24 -1.67 -10.04 3.59
C ALA A 24 -0.62 -10.73 4.48
N GLU A 25 -0.80 -10.73 5.80
CA GLU A 25 0.09 -11.43 6.75
C GLU A 25 0.09 -12.94 6.51
N GLU A 26 -1.09 -13.55 6.37
CA GLU A 26 -1.23 -14.99 6.07
C GLU A 26 -0.57 -15.36 4.74
N SER A 27 -0.70 -14.50 3.72
CA SER A 27 -0.12 -14.75 2.40
C SER A 27 1.42 -14.81 2.41
N THR A 28 2.04 -14.09 3.34
CA THR A 28 3.50 -13.99 3.47
C THR A 28 4.06 -14.83 4.61
N GLY A 29 3.24 -15.23 5.58
CA GLY A 29 3.70 -15.83 6.84
C GLY A 29 4.50 -14.85 7.72
N ASN A 30 4.30 -13.54 7.54
CA ASN A 30 5.06 -12.48 8.22
C ASN A 30 4.10 -11.39 8.76
N THR A 31 4.60 -10.54 9.67
CA THR A 31 3.83 -9.45 10.28
C THR A 31 3.58 -8.28 9.32
N ALA A 32 2.61 -7.43 9.64
CA ALA A 32 2.09 -6.28 8.88
C ALA A 32 3.11 -5.49 8.04
N SER A 33 4.25 -5.13 8.63
CA SER A 33 5.25 -4.30 7.95
C SER A 33 5.93 -5.02 6.78
N PHE A 34 5.94 -6.35 6.75
CA PHE A 34 6.58 -7.15 5.71
C PHE A 34 5.83 -7.10 4.37
N PRO A 35 4.54 -7.48 4.26
CA PRO A 35 3.81 -7.32 3.00
C PRO A 35 3.72 -5.84 2.60
N ALA A 36 3.55 -4.93 3.56
CA ALA A 36 3.54 -3.50 3.29
C ALA A 36 4.86 -3.00 2.65
N ALA A 37 6.01 -3.47 3.13
CA ALA A 37 7.30 -3.08 2.56
C ALA A 37 7.44 -3.50 1.10
N LEU A 38 6.98 -4.70 0.74
CA LEU A 38 7.01 -5.19 -0.64
C LEU A 38 6.14 -4.33 -1.56
N VAL A 39 4.91 -4.00 -1.13
CA VAL A 39 4.01 -3.12 -1.90
C VAL A 39 4.60 -1.71 -2.06
N ILE A 40 5.25 -1.18 -1.03
CA ILE A 40 5.90 0.13 -1.11
C ILE A 40 7.11 0.09 -2.06
N VAL A 41 7.95 -0.94 -2.00
CA VAL A 41 9.10 -1.09 -2.91
C VAL A 41 8.65 -1.29 -4.36
N GLU A 42 7.54 -2.01 -4.60
CA GLU A 42 6.93 -2.10 -5.94
C GLU A 42 6.54 -0.71 -6.47
N ARG A 43 5.90 0.08 -5.59
CA ARG A 43 5.40 1.41 -5.94
C ARG A 43 6.51 2.42 -6.20
N TYR A 44 7.65 2.26 -5.51
CA TYR A 44 8.77 3.19 -5.56
C TYR A 44 10.07 2.43 -5.87
N PRO A 45 10.35 2.14 -7.16
CA PRO A 45 11.47 1.28 -7.59
C PRO A 45 12.88 1.86 -7.37
N THR A 46 12.98 2.99 -6.66
CA THR A 46 14.23 3.64 -6.22
C THR A 46 14.18 4.06 -4.75
N ILE A 47 13.28 3.47 -3.95
CA ILE A 47 13.14 3.86 -2.54
C ILE A 47 14.39 3.48 -1.73
N THR A 48 14.78 4.36 -0.80
CA THR A 48 15.85 4.10 0.17
C THR A 48 15.30 3.46 1.45
N VAL A 49 16.20 2.87 2.25
CA VAL A 49 15.81 2.31 3.57
C VAL A 49 15.23 3.40 4.48
N ASP A 50 15.77 4.62 4.43
CA ASP A 50 15.31 5.75 5.23
C ASP A 50 13.88 6.18 4.88
N LEU A 51 13.56 6.27 3.60
CA LEU A 51 12.20 6.59 3.15
C LEU A 51 11.23 5.46 3.46
N LEU A 52 11.67 4.20 3.27
CA LEU A 52 10.87 3.04 3.65
C LEU A 52 10.56 3.03 5.15
N ALA A 53 11.50 3.42 6.01
CA ALA A 53 11.29 3.55 7.45
C ALA A 53 10.19 4.58 7.78
N GLN A 54 10.20 5.73 7.09
CA GLN A 54 9.20 6.78 7.26
C GLN A 54 7.80 6.28 6.86
N TYR A 55 7.65 5.71 5.67
CA TYR A 55 6.36 5.16 5.21
C TYR A 55 5.83 4.05 6.13
N LEU A 56 6.72 3.23 6.67
CA LEU A 56 6.33 2.13 7.55
C LEU A 56 6.15 2.54 9.01
N GLN A 57 6.52 3.77 9.39
CA GLN A 57 6.62 4.26 10.77
C GLN A 57 7.51 3.36 11.65
N LEU A 58 8.63 2.92 11.10
CA LEU A 58 9.63 2.11 11.80
C LEU A 58 10.82 2.96 12.22
N SER A 59 11.51 2.53 13.27
CA SER A 59 12.86 3.03 13.52
C SER A 59 13.80 2.62 12.39
N GLN A 60 14.89 3.37 12.22
CA GLN A 60 15.93 3.06 11.22
C GLN A 60 16.49 1.64 11.36
N SER A 61 16.76 1.23 12.60
CA SER A 61 17.22 -0.13 12.90
C SER A 61 16.14 -1.19 12.63
N GLY A 62 14.87 -0.87 12.83
CA GLY A 62 13.74 -1.74 12.50
C GLY A 62 13.58 -1.94 10.99
N ALA A 63 13.63 -0.84 10.22
CA ALA A 63 13.58 -0.89 8.76
C ALA A 63 14.78 -1.63 8.16
N ALA A 64 16.00 -1.38 8.65
CA ALA A 64 17.18 -2.10 8.19
C ALA A 64 17.07 -3.62 8.39
N ARG A 65 16.58 -4.07 9.55
CA ARG A 65 16.32 -5.51 9.83
C ARG A 65 15.23 -6.08 8.94
N LEU A 66 14.18 -5.32 8.66
CA LEU A 66 13.12 -5.74 7.75
C LEU A 66 13.67 -5.92 6.32
N VAL A 67 14.42 -4.95 5.83
CA VAL A 67 15.07 -5.02 4.51
C VAL A 67 16.03 -6.19 4.43
N GLU A 68 16.84 -6.43 5.47
CA GLU A 68 17.73 -7.59 5.51
C GLU A 68 16.96 -8.91 5.39
N ARG A 69 15.80 -9.05 6.05
CA ARG A 69 14.93 -10.22 5.90
C ARG A 69 14.38 -10.36 4.48
N LEU A 70 13.96 -9.27 3.85
CA LEU A 70 13.46 -9.26 2.47
C LEU A 70 14.56 -9.68 1.48
N VAL A 71 15.79 -9.21 1.68
CA VAL A 71 16.97 -9.61 0.89
C VAL A 71 17.32 -11.07 1.11
N ASN A 72 17.31 -11.54 2.37
CA ASN A 72 17.60 -12.93 2.71
C ASN A 72 16.55 -13.91 2.14
N GLN A 73 15.33 -13.44 1.89
CA GLN A 73 14.27 -14.22 1.22
C GLN A 73 14.26 -14.07 -0.31
N ASN A 74 15.27 -13.41 -0.90
CA ASN A 74 15.34 -13.13 -2.34
C ASN A 74 14.14 -12.34 -2.88
N LEU A 75 13.46 -11.53 -2.06
CA LEU A 75 12.30 -10.74 -2.51
C LEU A 75 12.70 -9.32 -2.91
N VAL A 76 13.76 -8.79 -2.31
CA VAL A 76 14.29 -7.45 -2.57
C VAL A 76 15.79 -7.55 -2.82
N GLU A 77 16.31 -6.75 -3.73
CA GLU A 77 17.74 -6.54 -3.91
C GLU A 77 18.13 -5.09 -3.65
N ARG A 78 19.39 -4.89 -3.26
CA ARG A 78 20.00 -3.58 -3.06
C ARG A 78 20.77 -3.20 -4.31
N GLN A 79 20.42 -2.09 -4.93
CA GLN A 79 21.16 -1.53 -6.05
C GLN A 79 21.93 -0.28 -5.60
N GLN A 80 23.18 -0.15 -6.06
CA GLN A 80 23.93 1.10 -5.88
C GLN A 80 23.32 2.17 -6.78
N GLY A 81 22.95 3.31 -6.19
CA GLY A 81 22.59 4.50 -6.95
C GLY A 81 23.81 5.12 -7.64
N ASN A 82 23.55 6.11 -8.49
CA ASN A 82 24.60 6.87 -9.18
C ASN A 82 25.50 7.65 -8.19
N ASP A 83 24.98 8.07 -7.04
CA ASP A 83 25.79 8.47 -5.88
C ASP A 83 26.10 7.22 -5.04
N ARG A 84 27.40 6.94 -4.82
CA ARG A 84 27.90 5.77 -4.07
C ARG A 84 27.40 5.72 -2.62
N ARG A 85 26.72 6.78 -2.14
CA ARG A 85 26.12 6.89 -0.82
C ARG A 85 24.64 6.49 -0.76
N CYS A 86 23.95 6.32 -1.90
CA CYS A 86 22.54 5.95 -1.94
C CYS A 86 22.36 4.47 -2.31
N VAL A 87 21.70 3.70 -1.45
CA VAL A 87 21.30 2.32 -1.73
C VAL A 87 19.80 2.31 -1.98
N HIS A 88 19.42 1.92 -3.20
CA HIS A 88 18.03 1.77 -3.60
C HIS A 88 17.57 0.32 -3.43
N LEU A 89 16.28 0.14 -3.16
CA LEU A 89 15.63 -1.15 -3.05
C LEU A 89 14.82 -1.42 -4.32
N GLN A 90 14.97 -2.62 -4.86
CA GLN A 90 14.16 -3.10 -5.98
C GLN A 90 13.62 -4.50 -5.70
N LEU A 91 12.42 -4.77 -6.19
CA LEU A 91 11.88 -6.13 -6.16
C LEU A 91 12.62 -7.02 -7.15
N THR A 92 12.95 -8.23 -6.69
CA THR A 92 13.32 -9.32 -7.59
C THR A 92 12.08 -9.86 -8.32
N SER A 93 12.24 -10.82 -9.23
CA SER A 93 11.12 -11.55 -9.81
C SER A 93 10.25 -12.24 -8.75
N ASP A 94 10.85 -12.83 -7.73
CA ASP A 94 10.13 -13.48 -6.63
C ASP A 94 9.39 -12.45 -5.76
N GLY A 95 10.00 -11.27 -5.57
CA GLY A 95 9.38 -10.13 -4.92
C GLY A 95 8.12 -9.65 -5.61
N LYS A 96 8.16 -9.50 -6.95
CA LYS A 96 7.00 -9.12 -7.77
C LYS A 96 5.88 -10.15 -7.66
N ALA A 97 6.19 -11.43 -7.80
CA ALA A 97 5.21 -12.50 -7.64
C ALA A 97 4.58 -12.51 -6.22
N MET A 98 5.37 -12.19 -5.18
CA MET A 98 4.84 -12.06 -3.83
C MET A 98 3.89 -10.87 -3.70
N VAL A 99 4.19 -9.73 -4.34
CA VAL A 99 3.27 -8.58 -4.33
C VAL A 99 1.97 -8.90 -5.06
N GLU A 100 2.03 -9.55 -6.22
CA GLU A 100 0.82 -10.00 -6.93
C GLU A 100 -0.05 -10.89 -6.02
N LYS A 101 0.57 -11.82 -5.27
CA LYS A 101 -0.12 -12.64 -4.28
C LYS A 101 -0.77 -11.80 -3.17
N ILE A 102 -0.05 -10.83 -2.59
CA ILE A 102 -0.59 -9.92 -1.57
C ILE A 102 -1.80 -9.16 -2.13
N GLN A 103 -1.69 -8.63 -3.35
CA GLN A 103 -2.77 -7.89 -4.00
C GLN A 103 -4.01 -8.76 -4.23
N GLN A 104 -3.82 -10.00 -4.68
CA GLN A 104 -4.91 -10.95 -4.90
C GLN A 104 -5.63 -11.31 -3.59
N THR A 105 -4.88 -11.59 -2.51
CA THR A 105 -5.49 -11.92 -1.21
C THR A 105 -6.29 -10.75 -0.63
N LYS A 106 -5.82 -9.51 -0.82
CA LYS A 106 -6.60 -8.32 -0.48
C LYS A 106 -7.90 -8.22 -1.29
N ILE A 107 -7.83 -8.43 -2.61
CA ILE A 107 -9.04 -8.40 -3.46
C ILE A 107 -10.05 -9.43 -2.96
N GLU A 108 -9.61 -10.64 -2.63
CA GLU A 108 -10.47 -11.70 -2.10
C GLU A 108 -11.07 -11.34 -0.73
N ALA A 109 -10.24 -10.80 0.18
CA ALA A 109 -10.66 -10.36 1.51
C ALA A 109 -11.79 -9.33 1.44
N VAL A 110 -11.61 -8.26 0.65
CA VAL A 110 -12.62 -7.22 0.47
C VAL A 110 -13.84 -7.74 -0.29
N SER A 111 -13.63 -8.56 -1.33
CA SER A 111 -14.73 -9.16 -2.10
C SER A 111 -15.65 -10.00 -1.21
N ASN A 112 -15.08 -10.73 -0.24
CA ASN A 112 -15.86 -11.51 0.72
C ASN A 112 -16.76 -10.64 1.61
N LEU A 113 -16.30 -9.46 2.02
CA LEU A 113 -17.09 -8.50 2.79
C LEU A 113 -18.24 -7.88 1.96
N LEU A 114 -18.08 -7.80 0.64
CA LEU A 114 -19.08 -7.26 -0.28
C LEU A 114 -20.11 -8.28 -0.77
N LYS A 115 -19.87 -9.59 -0.57
CA LYS A 115 -20.78 -10.69 -1.00
C LYS A 115 -22.24 -10.53 -0.55
N PRO A 116 -22.56 -10.01 0.66
CA PRO A 116 -23.94 -9.82 1.07
C PRO A 116 -24.69 -8.74 0.27
N LEU A 117 -23.99 -7.87 -0.45
CA LEU A 117 -24.59 -6.78 -1.23
C LEU A 117 -24.94 -7.25 -2.64
N THR A 118 -26.11 -6.85 -3.13
CA THR A 118 -26.48 -7.01 -4.53
C THR A 118 -25.60 -6.16 -5.45
N ALA A 119 -25.57 -6.48 -6.75
CA ALA A 119 -24.82 -5.70 -7.73
C ALA A 119 -25.22 -4.22 -7.76
N LYS A 120 -26.52 -3.92 -7.55
CA LYS A 120 -27.02 -2.54 -7.47
C LYS A 120 -26.50 -1.82 -6.23
N GLU A 121 -26.50 -2.48 -5.07
CA GLU A 121 -25.98 -1.91 -3.83
C GLU A 121 -24.46 -1.68 -3.90
N GLN A 122 -23.71 -2.60 -4.53
CA GLN A 122 -22.27 -2.40 -4.77
C GLN A 122 -22.00 -1.17 -5.65
N GLN A 123 -22.79 -0.97 -6.71
CA GLN A 123 -22.70 0.23 -7.55
C GLN A 123 -23.04 1.51 -6.79
N GLN A 124 -24.07 1.47 -5.91
CA GLN A 124 -24.40 2.60 -5.05
C GLN A 124 -23.27 2.89 -4.05
N LEU A 125 -22.70 1.86 -3.45
CA LEU A 125 -21.57 1.99 -2.53
C LEU A 125 -20.34 2.58 -3.22
N LEU A 126 -20.02 2.15 -4.44
CA LEU A 126 -18.95 2.73 -5.25
C LEU A 126 -19.15 4.24 -5.43
N ILE A 127 -20.34 4.67 -5.84
CA ILE A 127 -20.65 6.10 -6.03
C ILE A 127 -20.48 6.88 -4.72
N ILE A 128 -20.95 6.34 -3.59
CA ILE A 128 -20.85 6.99 -2.27
C ILE A 128 -19.39 7.09 -1.85
N LEU A 129 -18.63 6.00 -1.92
CA LEU A 129 -17.21 5.96 -1.59
C LEU A 129 -16.38 6.88 -2.50
N SER A 130 -16.69 6.97 -3.79
CA SER A 130 -16.05 7.91 -4.71
C SER A 130 -16.29 9.36 -4.33
N LYS A 131 -17.50 9.71 -3.86
CA LYS A 131 -17.78 11.06 -3.34
C LYS A 131 -16.98 11.36 -2.08
N MET A 132 -16.97 10.44 -1.14
CA MET A 132 -16.16 10.56 0.08
C MET A 132 -14.69 10.73 -0.28
N ALA A 133 -14.15 9.83 -1.10
CA ALA A 133 -12.74 9.86 -1.51
C ALA A 133 -12.39 11.11 -2.33
N GLY A 134 -13.29 11.63 -3.16
CA GLY A 134 -13.10 12.87 -3.91
C GLY A 134 -12.97 14.11 -3.01
N GLU A 135 -13.63 14.12 -1.85
CA GLU A 135 -13.42 15.15 -0.83
C GLU A 135 -12.05 14.98 -0.13
N TYR A 136 -11.57 13.74 0.05
CA TYR A 136 -10.28 13.45 0.69
C TYR A 136 -9.06 13.50 -0.25
N GLY A 137 -9.26 13.40 -1.57
CA GLY A 137 -8.21 13.37 -2.59
C GLY A 137 -7.37 14.64 -2.70
N ASN A 138 -7.76 15.71 -2.01
CA ASN A 138 -7.05 17.00 -1.93
C ASN A 138 -6.35 17.26 -0.58
N THR A 139 -6.22 16.25 0.28
CA THR A 139 -5.59 16.44 1.61
C THR A 139 -4.21 15.77 1.69
N GLU A 140 -3.27 16.43 2.38
CA GLU A 140 -1.93 15.88 2.71
C GLU A 140 -2.00 14.48 3.37
N ILE A 141 -3.13 14.16 4.03
CA ILE A 141 -3.41 12.87 4.69
C ILE A 141 -3.36 11.67 3.72
N MET A 142 -3.59 11.88 2.41
CA MET A 142 -3.47 10.82 1.40
C MET A 142 -2.00 10.43 1.08
N GLU A 143 -1.01 11.27 1.43
CA GLU A 143 0.41 11.02 1.13
C GLU A 143 1.01 9.86 1.94
N GLU A 144 0.43 9.57 3.11
CA GLU A 144 1.04 8.65 4.07
C GLU A 144 0.27 7.35 4.30
N TYR A 145 -1.06 7.28 4.09
CA TYR A 145 -1.87 6.21 4.72
C TYR A 145 -2.67 5.28 3.81
N ILE A 146 -3.13 5.69 2.62
CA ILE A 146 -4.15 4.91 1.88
C ILE A 146 -3.57 3.89 0.89
N CYS A 147 -2.28 3.99 0.55
CA CYS A 147 -1.70 3.17 -0.52
C CYS A 147 -0.93 1.93 -0.07
N ARG A 148 -1.11 1.46 1.17
CA ARG A 148 -0.30 0.36 1.67
C ARG A 148 -0.64 -1.00 1.04
N PHE A 149 -1.79 -1.08 0.37
CA PHE A 149 -2.27 -2.29 -0.31
C PHE A 149 -3.07 -2.03 -1.59
N CYS A 150 -3.19 -0.83 -2.14
CA CYS A 150 -4.08 -0.60 -3.30
C CYS A 150 -3.53 -1.18 -4.62
N ASP A 151 -4.43 -1.64 -5.50
CA ASP A 151 -4.10 -1.97 -6.89
C ASP A 151 -4.27 -0.69 -7.72
N MET A 152 -3.18 -0.23 -8.32
CA MET A 152 -3.12 1.04 -9.04
C MET A 152 -3.79 1.00 -10.41
N ASN A 153 -3.86 -0.17 -11.05
CA ASN A 153 -4.46 -0.29 -12.38
C ASN A 153 -5.99 -0.17 -12.33
N ASN A 154 -6.56 -0.40 -11.16
CA ASN A 154 -8.01 -0.41 -10.94
C ASN A 154 -8.47 0.66 -9.92
N CYS A 155 -7.58 1.59 -9.52
CA CYS A 155 -7.93 2.66 -8.60
C CYS A 155 -8.66 3.79 -9.36
N PRO A 156 -9.91 4.16 -8.98
CA PRO A 156 -10.67 5.19 -9.70
C PRO A 156 -10.23 6.63 -9.37
N LEU A 157 -9.20 6.83 -8.53
CA LEU A 157 -8.74 8.15 -8.10
C LEU A 157 -7.65 8.68 -9.05
N ALA A 158 -8.01 9.63 -9.91
CA ALA A 158 -7.11 10.27 -10.89
C ALA A 158 -5.84 10.89 -10.27
N VAL A 159 -5.96 11.44 -9.05
CA VAL A 159 -4.84 12.05 -8.30
C VAL A 159 -3.69 11.07 -8.05
N CYS A 160 -3.97 9.77 -7.95
CA CYS A 160 -2.93 8.76 -7.73
C CYS A 160 -2.14 8.42 -9.00
N GLN A 161 -2.74 8.53 -10.19
CA GLN A 161 -2.08 8.30 -11.48
C GLN A 161 -1.13 9.46 -11.83
N GLU A 162 -1.62 10.71 -11.76
CA GLU A 162 -0.82 11.91 -12.00
C GLU A 162 0.41 12.00 -11.06
N ARG A 163 0.30 11.47 -9.83
CA ARG A 163 1.41 11.47 -8.87
C ARG A 163 2.50 10.44 -9.18
N LEU A 164 2.17 9.27 -9.73
CA LEU A 164 3.18 8.29 -10.19
C LEU A 164 4.03 8.90 -11.31
N GLU A 165 3.38 9.55 -12.28
CA GLU A 165 4.03 10.22 -13.41
C GLU A 165 4.94 11.39 -12.93
N ASN A 166 4.50 12.14 -11.91
CA ASN A 166 5.29 13.21 -11.30
C ASN A 166 6.46 12.72 -10.43
N TRP A 167 6.46 11.46 -9.99
CA TRP A 167 7.56 10.85 -9.25
C TRP A 167 8.63 10.31 -10.20
N GLU A 168 8.25 9.59 -11.26
CA GLU A 168 9.17 9.07 -12.27
C GLU A 168 9.99 10.18 -12.97
N SER A 169 9.47 11.40 -12.96
CA SER A 169 10.12 12.60 -13.50
C SER A 169 11.00 13.36 -12.50
N LYS A 170 11.04 12.98 -11.20
CA LYS A 170 11.83 13.66 -10.17
C LYS A 170 12.97 12.78 -9.63
N ASP A 171 14.11 12.84 -10.33
CA ASP A 171 15.45 12.42 -9.87
C ASP A 171 16.01 13.27 -8.70
N SER A 172 15.19 13.80 -7.80
CA SER A 172 15.61 14.84 -6.86
C SER A 172 15.16 14.58 -5.43
N TYR A 173 15.89 13.70 -4.73
CA TYR A 173 16.05 13.79 -3.28
C TYR A 173 17.52 14.05 -2.96
N SER A 174 17.92 15.30 -3.17
CA SER A 174 19.00 15.95 -2.42
C SER A 174 18.35 16.81 -1.34
N LEU A 175 18.08 16.24 -0.19
CA LEU A 175 17.93 16.94 1.09
C LEU A 175 18.56 16.10 2.20
#